data_AF-A0AAJ2G4F3-F1
#
_entry.id   AF-A0AAJ2G4F3-F1
#
_cell.length_a   1.000
_cell.length_b   1.000
_cell.length_c   1.000
_cell.angle_alpha   90.00
_cell.angle_beta   90.00
_cell.angle_gamma   90.00
#
_symmetry.space_group_name_H-M   'P 1'
#
loop_
_entity.id
_entity.type
_entity.pdbx_description
1 polymer ?
#
loop_
_entity_poly.entity_id
_entity_poly.type
_entity_poly.pdbx_seq_one_letter_code
_entity_poly.pdbx_strand_id
1 'polypeptide(L)'
;MKSDHFLHGRRVILIEYDTATNWSNGLPNANWLCVLASDDRERRYLDEIISKIIAKDVGWVATIGNQCEVVHDLIDDEIAFRLADIEPLYLPKHDIMTTFHHDFADGIWFSIVAAHDDDFEIETVVILDLTRGARNDEIQAALQQIINE
;
A
#
# COMPACT_ATOMS: atom_id res chain seq x y z
N MET A 1 5.15 10.82 13.07
CA MET A 1 6.62 10.94 12.95
C MET A 1 7.01 10.07 11.76
N LYS A 2 7.67 10.61 10.73
CA LYS A 2 8.06 9.80 9.56
C LYS A 2 9.21 8.88 9.98
N SER A 3 8.97 7.58 10.06
CA SER A 3 10.01 6.57 10.14
C SER A 3 10.43 6.18 8.71
N ASP A 4 11.74 6.16 8.49
CA ASP A 4 12.38 5.79 7.23
C ASP A 4 13.43 4.73 7.55
N HIS A 5 13.25 3.53 7.01
CA HIS A 5 14.14 2.39 7.23
C HIS A 5 14.66 1.90 5.88
N PHE A 6 15.84 1.27 5.89
CA PHE A 6 16.33 0.53 4.73
C PHE A 6 16.44 -0.96 5.11
N LEU A 7 15.51 -1.77 4.62
CA LEU A 7 15.33 -3.18 5.02
C LEU A 7 15.24 -4.05 3.77
N HIS A 8 16.02 -5.14 3.74
CA HIS A 8 16.03 -6.10 2.61
C HIS A 8 16.21 -5.45 1.22
N GLY A 9 17.04 -4.41 1.14
CA GLY A 9 17.29 -3.68 -0.12
C GLY A 9 16.23 -2.64 -0.48
N ARG A 10 15.21 -2.44 0.37
CA ARG A 10 14.08 -1.55 0.12
C ARG A 10 14.09 -0.39 1.08
N ARG A 11 13.69 0.79 0.59
CA ARG A 11 13.33 1.91 1.45
C ARG A 11 11.92 1.70 1.99
N VAL A 12 11.74 1.73 3.30
CA VAL A 12 10.46 1.54 3.97
C VAL A 12 10.02 2.85 4.63
N ILE A 13 8.88 3.38 4.21
CA ILE A 13 8.36 4.68 4.65
C ILE A 13 6.98 4.50 5.27
N LEU A 14 6.77 5.06 6.47
CA LEU A 14 5.44 5.15 7.08
C LEU A 14 4.80 6.52 6.79
N ILE A 15 3.60 6.49 6.20
CA ILE A 15 2.78 7.66 5.92
C ILE A 15 1.41 7.46 6.57
N GLU A 16 1.05 8.35 7.49
CA GLU A 16 -0.30 8.40 8.03
C GLU A 16 -1.23 9.15 7.06
N TYR A 17 -2.39 8.58 6.77
CA TYR A 17 -3.44 9.25 6.00
C TYR A 17 -4.10 10.34 6.85
N ASP A 18 -4.07 11.57 6.34
CA ASP A 18 -4.74 12.71 6.94
C ASP A 18 -5.37 13.59 5.86
N THR A 19 -6.67 13.85 5.98
CA THR A 19 -7.43 14.74 5.08
C THR A 19 -6.97 16.21 5.14
N ALA A 20 -6.31 16.63 6.21
CA ALA A 20 -5.80 17.99 6.37
C ALA A 20 -4.43 18.21 5.69
N THR A 21 -3.75 17.14 5.27
CA THR A 21 -2.43 17.21 4.63
C THR A 21 -2.43 16.56 3.26
N ASN A 22 -1.54 17.02 2.37
CA ASN A 22 -1.36 16.38 1.07
C ASN A 22 -0.42 15.17 1.21
N TRP A 23 -0.90 14.12 1.87
CA TRP A 23 -0.19 12.87 2.12
C TRP A 23 0.33 12.24 0.82
N SER A 24 -0.43 12.36 -0.28
CA SER A 24 -0.08 11.79 -1.59
C SER A 24 1.19 12.37 -2.22
N ASN A 25 1.64 13.55 -1.77
CA ASN A 25 2.94 14.09 -2.19
C ASN A 25 4.13 13.29 -1.64
N GLY A 26 3.92 12.46 -0.62
CA GLY A 26 4.94 11.57 -0.08
C GLY A 26 5.10 10.26 -0.86
N LEU A 27 4.22 9.98 -1.83
CA LEU A 27 4.25 8.73 -2.59
C LEU A 27 5.32 8.77 -3.71
N PRO A 28 6.01 7.65 -3.96
CA PRO A 28 6.82 7.46 -5.17
C PRO A 28 5.97 7.56 -6.44
N ASN A 29 6.62 7.61 -7.61
CA ASN A 29 5.94 7.59 -8.91
C ASN A 29 6.37 6.39 -9.78
N ALA A 30 7.03 5.38 -9.22
CA ALA A 30 7.43 4.13 -9.88
C ALA A 30 8.06 3.18 -8.85
N ASN A 31 8.18 1.89 -9.20
CA ASN A 31 8.98 0.88 -8.49
C ASN A 31 8.66 0.75 -6.99
N TRP A 32 7.37 0.80 -6.64
CA TRP A 32 6.96 0.81 -5.24
C TRP A 32 5.75 -0.05 -4.96
N LEU A 33 5.72 -0.51 -3.71
CA LEU A 33 4.67 -1.33 -3.12
C LEU A 33 3.95 -0.51 -2.03
N CYS A 34 2.63 -0.55 -2.04
CA CYS A 34 1.79 0.03 -1.01
C CYS A 34 1.33 -1.05 -0.02
N VAL A 35 1.64 -0.88 1.26
CA VAL A 35 0.99 -1.61 2.34
C VAL A 35 -0.12 -0.73 2.89
N LEU A 36 -1.37 -1.01 2.54
CA LEU A 36 -2.53 -0.19 2.90
C LEU A 36 -3.20 -0.76 4.15
N ALA A 37 -3.01 -0.10 5.29
CA ALA A 37 -3.60 -0.51 6.56
C ALA A 37 -4.95 0.17 6.78
N SER A 38 -6.05 -0.59 6.83
CA SER A 38 -7.41 -0.06 7.05
C SER A 38 -8.25 -0.96 7.95
N ASP A 39 -8.97 -0.33 8.88
CA ASP A 39 -9.86 -1.02 9.82
C ASP A 39 -11.34 -0.65 9.69
N ASP A 40 -11.65 0.62 9.41
CA ASP A 40 -13.02 1.14 9.53
C ASP A 40 -13.32 2.34 8.61
N ARG A 41 -12.59 2.49 7.51
CA ARG A 41 -12.75 3.64 6.62
C ARG A 41 -14.00 3.56 5.77
N GLU A 42 -14.63 4.72 5.60
CA GLU A 42 -15.74 4.88 4.67
C GLU A 42 -15.24 4.73 3.23
N ARG A 43 -16.05 4.08 2.38
CA ARG A 43 -15.70 3.76 1.00
C ARG A 43 -15.20 4.97 0.18
N ARG A 44 -15.82 6.14 0.33
CA ARG A 44 -15.39 7.36 -0.39
C ARG A 44 -13.91 7.71 -0.18
N TYR A 45 -13.36 7.44 1.00
CA TYR A 45 -11.95 7.69 1.30
C TYR A 45 -11.07 6.60 0.69
N LEU A 46 -11.54 5.35 0.67
CA LEU A 46 -10.86 4.24 0.01
C LEU A 46 -10.78 4.49 -1.50
N ASP A 47 -11.89 4.87 -2.14
CA ASP A 47 -11.94 5.17 -3.58
C ASP A 47 -10.94 6.29 -3.96
N GLU A 48 -10.84 7.34 -3.13
CA GLU A 48 -9.85 8.42 -3.31
C GLU A 48 -8.42 7.90 -3.22
N ILE A 49 -8.13 7.08 -2.21
CA ILE A 49 -6.78 6.54 -1.96
C ILE A 49 -6.37 5.60 -3.08
N ILE A 50 -7.24 4.66 -3.47
CA ILE A 50 -7.01 3.72 -4.58
C ILE A 50 -6.71 4.49 -5.86
N SER A 51 -7.54 5.49 -6.18
CA SER A 51 -7.32 6.34 -7.36
C SER A 51 -5.96 7.04 -7.34
N LYS A 52 -5.53 7.51 -6.17
CA LYS A 52 -4.25 8.23 -6.00
C LYS A 52 -3.04 7.32 -6.06
N ILE A 53 -3.08 6.11 -5.49
CA ILE A 53 -1.96 5.17 -5.57
C ILE A 53 -1.78 4.65 -7.01
N ILE A 54 -2.87 4.39 -7.74
CA ILE A 54 -2.83 4.01 -9.16
C ILE A 54 -2.25 5.15 -10.00
N ALA A 55 -2.68 6.40 -9.76
CA ALA A 55 -2.13 7.58 -10.44
C ALA A 55 -0.65 7.87 -10.10
N LYS A 56 -0.09 7.14 -9.13
CA LYS A 56 1.30 7.20 -8.69
C LYS A 56 2.11 5.98 -9.13
N ASP A 57 1.62 5.22 -10.11
CA ASP A 57 2.33 4.08 -10.67
C ASP A 57 2.73 3.05 -9.61
N VAL A 58 1.83 2.79 -8.67
CA VAL A 58 1.99 1.68 -7.74
C VAL A 58 2.11 0.37 -8.52
N GLY A 59 3.08 -0.46 -8.16
CA GLY A 59 3.28 -1.76 -8.79
C GLY A 59 2.64 -2.91 -8.01
N TRP A 60 2.55 -2.75 -6.69
CA TRP A 60 1.99 -3.76 -5.80
C TRP A 60 1.16 -3.11 -4.70
N VAL A 61 0.06 -3.76 -4.32
CA VAL A 61 -0.76 -3.35 -3.17
C VAL A 61 -1.03 -4.54 -2.26
N ALA A 62 -0.51 -4.50 -1.04
CA ALA A 62 -0.86 -5.41 0.04
C ALA A 62 -1.80 -4.69 1.01
N THR A 63 -3.02 -5.20 1.19
CA THR A 63 -3.97 -4.62 2.15
C THR A 63 -3.86 -5.36 3.50
N ILE A 64 -3.92 -4.61 4.60
CA ILE A 64 -3.84 -5.17 5.96
C ILE A 64 -4.89 -4.54 6.89
N GLY A 65 -5.24 -5.25 7.96
CA GLY A 65 -6.22 -4.83 8.96
C GLY A 65 -7.63 -5.37 8.74
N ASN A 66 -8.60 -4.85 9.50
CA ASN A 66 -9.96 -5.42 9.54
C ASN A 66 -10.72 -5.27 8.21
N GLN A 67 -10.35 -4.31 7.37
CA GLN A 67 -10.94 -4.09 6.05
C GLN A 67 -10.09 -4.63 4.89
N CYS A 68 -9.04 -5.42 5.15
CA CYS A 68 -8.09 -5.82 4.10
C CYS A 68 -8.76 -6.47 2.88
N GLU A 69 -9.61 -7.47 3.08
CA GLU A 69 -10.34 -8.17 2.00
C GLU A 69 -11.25 -7.21 1.20
N VAL A 70 -12.03 -6.36 1.90
CA VAL A 70 -12.89 -5.38 1.23
C VAL A 70 -12.08 -4.37 0.42
N VAL A 71 -10.97 -3.86 0.97
CA VAL A 71 -10.12 -2.90 0.25
C VAL A 71 -9.44 -3.55 -0.94
N HIS A 72 -9.02 -4.81 -0.80
CA HIS A 72 -8.45 -5.60 -1.89
C HIS A 72 -9.43 -5.73 -3.05
N ASP A 73 -10.67 -6.17 -2.77
CA ASP A 73 -11.71 -6.31 -3.80
C ASP A 73 -12.01 -4.97 -4.49
N LEU A 74 -11.99 -3.86 -3.74
CA LEU A 74 -12.18 -2.52 -4.31
C LEU A 74 -11.04 -2.10 -5.25
N ILE A 75 -9.80 -2.52 -4.96
CA ILE A 75 -8.66 -2.24 -5.84
C ILE A 75 -8.81 -3.05 -7.13
N ASP A 76 -9.11 -4.34 -7.02
CA ASP A 76 -9.31 -5.22 -8.18
C ASP A 76 -10.47 -4.73 -9.07
N ASP A 77 -11.59 -4.33 -8.45
CA ASP A 77 -12.73 -3.73 -9.15
C ASP A 77 -12.34 -2.45 -9.89
N GLU A 78 -11.55 -1.56 -9.25
CA GLU A 78 -11.09 -0.32 -9.88
C GLU A 78 -10.16 -0.61 -11.06
N ILE A 79 -9.23 -1.58 -10.94
CA ILE A 79 -8.36 -2.00 -12.05
C ILE A 79 -9.20 -2.54 -13.21
N ALA A 80 -10.14 -3.44 -12.93
CA ALA A 80 -11.03 -4.02 -13.93
C ALA A 80 -11.91 -2.96 -14.60
N PHE A 81 -12.42 -2.01 -13.84
CA PHE A 81 -13.20 -0.88 -14.35
C PHE A 81 -12.39 -0.05 -15.34
N ARG A 82 -11.16 0.33 -14.99
CA ARG A 82 -10.28 1.13 -15.86
C ARG A 82 -9.85 0.40 -17.13
N LEU A 83 -9.74 -0.94 -17.08
CA LEU A 83 -9.44 -1.78 -18.25
C LEU A 83 -10.63 -1.92 -19.21
N ALA A 84 -11.85 -1.94 -18.68
CA ALA A 84 -13.06 -2.21 -19.48
C ALA A 84 -13.71 -0.94 -20.09
N ASP A 85 -13.34 0.25 -19.62
CA ASP A 85 -13.99 1.49 -20.02
C ASP A 85 -13.73 1.86 -21.50
N ILE A 86 -14.72 2.49 -22.12
CA ILE A 86 -14.65 2.95 -23.53
C ILE A 86 -13.64 4.09 -23.66
N GLU A 87 -13.57 4.95 -22.65
CA GLU A 87 -12.53 5.97 -22.49
C GLU A 87 -11.64 5.54 -21.32
N PRO A 88 -10.51 4.87 -21.57
CA PRO A 88 -9.72 4.30 -20.49
C PRO A 88 -9.18 5.38 -19.57
N LEU A 89 -9.55 5.29 -18.30
CA LEU A 89 -8.88 6.03 -17.23
C LEU A 89 -7.44 5.55 -17.11
N TYR A 90 -6.60 6.37 -16.48
CA TYR A 90 -5.19 6.05 -16.33
C TYR A 90 -4.98 4.73 -15.58
N LEU A 91 -4.22 3.82 -16.21
CA LEU A 91 -3.54 2.71 -15.55
C LEU A 91 -2.04 2.79 -15.85
N PRO A 92 -1.19 2.34 -14.92
CA PRO A 92 0.22 2.14 -15.18
C PRO A 92 0.44 1.17 -16.35
N LYS A 93 1.63 1.21 -16.94
CA LYS A 93 1.98 0.31 -18.06
C LYS A 93 2.32 -1.11 -17.62
N HIS A 94 2.55 -1.31 -16.32
CA HIS A 94 2.79 -2.59 -15.67
C HIS A 94 1.51 -3.09 -15.00
N ASP A 95 1.46 -4.40 -14.75
CA ASP A 95 0.37 -5.00 -13.98
C ASP A 95 0.49 -4.59 -12.51
N ILE A 96 -0.64 -4.24 -11.88
CA ILE A 96 -0.69 -3.98 -10.45
C ILE A 96 -1.05 -5.30 -9.76
N MET A 97 -0.13 -5.84 -8.98
CA MET A 97 -0.40 -7.05 -8.20
C MET A 97 -1.05 -6.70 -6.87
N THR A 98 -2.02 -7.51 -6.44
CA THR A 98 -2.79 -7.30 -5.21
C THR A 98 -2.71 -8.53 -4.30
N THR A 99 -2.70 -8.29 -2.98
CA THR A 99 -2.85 -9.32 -1.95
C THR A 99 -3.51 -8.72 -0.71
N PHE A 100 -4.04 -9.55 0.19
CA PHE A 100 -4.54 -9.12 1.48
C PHE A 100 -4.03 -10.02 2.60
N HIS A 101 -3.82 -9.43 3.78
CA HIS A 101 -3.37 -10.14 4.98
C HIS A 101 -4.15 -9.64 6.20
N HIS A 102 -4.76 -10.56 6.95
CA HIS A 102 -5.44 -10.21 8.21
C HIS A 102 -4.45 -9.84 9.32
N ASP A 103 -3.24 -10.41 9.29
CA ASP A 103 -2.20 -10.16 10.29
C ASP A 103 -1.23 -9.07 9.81
N PHE A 104 -0.99 -8.07 10.68
CA PHE A 104 -0.11 -6.96 10.37
C PHE A 104 1.34 -7.40 10.18
N ALA A 105 1.83 -8.32 11.00
CA ALA A 105 3.22 -8.76 10.93
C ALA A 105 3.47 -9.55 9.64
N ASP A 106 2.57 -10.47 9.28
CA ASP A 106 2.63 -11.25 8.05
C ASP A 106 2.59 -10.34 6.81
N GLY A 107 1.61 -9.42 6.73
CA GLY A 107 1.48 -8.54 5.57
C GLY A 107 2.66 -7.59 5.38
N ILE A 108 3.20 -7.04 6.48
CA ILE A 108 4.39 -6.17 6.43
C ILE A 108 5.64 -6.98 6.09
N TRP A 109 5.82 -8.16 6.69
CA TRP A 109 6.95 -9.05 6.39
C TRP A 109 6.92 -9.48 4.93
N PHE A 110 5.78 -9.93 4.42
CA PHE A 110 5.61 -10.32 3.04
C PHE A 110 6.00 -9.17 2.10
N SER A 111 5.49 -7.97 2.37
CA SER A 111 5.73 -6.78 1.56
C SER A 111 7.19 -6.33 1.53
N ILE A 112 7.94 -6.52 2.61
CA ILE A 112 9.35 -6.10 2.70
C ILE A 112 10.30 -7.19 2.22
N VAL A 113 9.99 -8.45 2.52
CA VAL A 113 10.93 -9.58 2.38
C VAL A 113 10.63 -10.45 1.16
N ALA A 114 9.35 -10.76 0.91
CA ALA A 114 8.95 -11.82 -0.01
C ALA A 114 8.35 -11.31 -1.33
N ALA A 115 7.69 -10.15 -1.31
CA ALA A 115 7.05 -9.54 -2.47
C ALA A 115 8.04 -9.41 -3.63
N HIS A 116 7.68 -9.85 -4.83
CA HIS A 116 8.54 -9.84 -5.99
C HIS A 116 7.71 -9.61 -7.25
N ASP A 117 8.31 -8.92 -8.22
CA ASP A 117 7.74 -8.67 -9.52
C ASP A 117 8.78 -9.00 -10.59
N ASP A 118 8.38 -9.69 -11.65
CA ASP A 118 9.29 -10.11 -12.73
C ASP A 118 9.65 -8.94 -13.67
N ASP A 119 8.81 -7.90 -13.72
CA ASP A 119 8.95 -6.78 -14.66
C ASP A 119 9.73 -5.59 -14.07
N PHE A 120 9.73 -5.43 -12.73
CA PHE A 120 10.45 -4.33 -12.07
C PHE A 120 10.96 -4.69 -10.66
N GLU A 121 11.98 -3.96 -10.20
CA GLU A 121 12.47 -4.09 -8.82
C GLU A 121 11.66 -3.19 -7.88
N ILE A 122 11.14 -3.77 -6.79
CA ILE A 122 10.45 -3.00 -5.74
C ILE A 122 11.51 -2.28 -4.89
N GLU A 123 11.73 -1.00 -5.16
CA GLU A 123 12.72 -0.16 -4.47
C GLU A 123 12.18 0.45 -3.17
N THR A 124 10.89 0.76 -3.13
CA THR A 124 10.24 1.43 -2.00
C THR A 124 8.98 0.69 -1.54
N VAL A 125 8.88 0.46 -0.23
CA VAL A 125 7.65 0.01 0.45
C VAL A 125 7.08 1.19 1.22
N VAL A 126 5.85 1.58 0.89
CA VAL A 126 5.12 2.61 1.62
C VAL A 126 4.05 1.95 2.46
N ILE A 127 4.18 2.05 3.79
CA ILE A 127 3.11 1.71 4.71
C ILE A 127 2.19 2.93 4.82
N LEU A 128 1.03 2.84 4.20
CA LEU A 128 -0.01 3.87 4.24
C LEU A 128 -1.01 3.53 5.34
N ASP A 129 -0.88 4.20 6.47
CA ASP A 129 -1.71 3.98 7.65
C ASP A 129 -3.00 4.79 7.61
N LEU A 130 -4.13 4.12 7.34
CA LEU A 130 -5.45 4.72 7.44
C LEU A 130 -6.04 4.50 8.84
N THR A 131 -5.36 3.90 9.80
CA THR A 131 -5.95 3.64 11.12
C THR A 131 -5.87 4.82 12.09
N ARG A 132 -5.35 5.98 11.63
CA ARG A 132 -5.12 7.19 12.45
C ARG A 132 -4.13 6.91 13.59
N GLY A 133 -3.10 6.11 13.32
CA GLY A 133 -2.11 5.68 14.29
C GLY A 133 -2.61 4.62 15.29
N ALA A 134 -3.87 4.17 15.22
CA ALA A 134 -4.40 3.15 16.14
C ALA A 134 -3.63 1.82 16.04
N ARG A 135 -3.05 1.53 14.87
CA ARG A 135 -2.22 0.34 14.60
C ARG A 135 -0.72 0.62 14.62
N ASN A 136 -0.29 1.82 15.04
CA ASN A 136 1.12 2.18 14.99
C ASN A 136 1.99 1.20 15.81
N ASP A 137 1.54 0.78 17.00
CA ASP A 137 2.31 -0.16 17.82
C ASP A 137 2.50 -1.52 17.13
N GLU A 138 1.48 -2.02 16.43
CA GLU A 138 1.54 -3.27 15.66
C GLU A 138 2.47 -3.14 14.44
N ILE A 139 2.37 -2.01 13.73
CA ILE A 139 3.27 -1.68 12.61
C ILE A 139 4.73 -1.60 13.07
N GLN A 140 5.00 -0.89 14.18
CA GLN A 140 6.37 -0.78 14.71
C GLN A 140 6.89 -2.13 15.21
N ALA A 141 6.05 -2.94 15.85
CA ALA A 141 6.43 -4.28 16.29
C ALA A 141 6.83 -5.18 15.11
N ALA A 142 6.05 -5.17 14.03
CA ALA A 142 6.36 -5.90 12.81
C ALA A 142 7.69 -5.45 12.17
N LEU A 143 7.89 -4.13 12.04
CA LEU A 143 9.16 -3.58 11.54
C LEU A 143 10.35 -3.97 12.41
N GLN A 144 10.18 -3.92 13.74
CA GLN A 144 11.25 -4.27 14.68
C GLN A 144 11.59 -5.76 14.63
N GLN A 145 10.62 -6.63 14.37
CA GLN A 145 10.87 -8.06 14.15
C GLN A 145 11.78 -8.26 12.93
N ILE A 146 11.44 -7.66 11.79
CA ILE A 146 12.22 -7.75 10.55
C ILE A 146 13.63 -7.18 10.73
N ILE A 147 13.78 -6.08 11.48
CA ILE A 147 15.10 -5.48 11.79
C ILE A 147 16.02 -6.44 12.56
N ASN A 148 15.45 -7.35 13.34
CA ASN A 148 16.19 -8.26 14.21
C ASN A 148 16.46 -9.64 13.56
N GLU A 149 15.97 -9.89 12.34
CA GLU A 149 16.24 -11.09 11.55
C GLU A 149 17.60 -11.02 10.83
#